data_AF-A0A6L7IRU8-F1
#
_entry.id   AF-A0A6L7IRU8-F1
#
_cell.length_a   1.000
_cell.length_b   1.000
_cell.length_c   1.000
_cell.angle_alpha   90.00
_cell.angle_beta   90.00
_cell.angle_gamma   90.00
#
_symmetry.space_group_name_H-M   'P 1'
#
loop_
_entity.id
_entity.type
_entity.pdbx_description
1 polymer ?
#
loop_
_entity_poly.entity_id
_entity_poly.type
_entity_poly.pdbx_seq_one_letter_code
_entity_poly.pdbx_strand_id
1 'polypeptide(L)'
;MFSPLIVIYLFLAGAGCGTFVAAVFLSWRARSSAALKRSLGRVALPALVASCGMVAVGAACLMLDLGRPELALDVLANPLGSVLSAGAWALVAFVAAAAALVACNLGALRLGRGAATAVKAFGCAAAVVVMVYSGLFLSTIWTLPFLASPLVPALFVCSSLSCGGGALLVLPVLCDADPRPLFAEIARVDAVLLALEALALAALVTLAANDPLSSAAAARLLAGDLAPAFWGGLALAGIAAPFALEAALRAPDARACACIGVLLLAGGFFLRYCLCMAPFVGIASYL
;
A
#
# COMPACT_ATOMS: atom_id res chain seq x y z
N MET A 1 -18.81 -0.39 -12.79
CA MET A 1 -18.31 -0.35 -11.40
C MET A 1 -17.01 -1.12 -11.37
N PHE A 2 -16.02 -0.72 -10.57
CA PHE A 2 -14.86 -1.57 -10.36
C PHE A 2 -15.29 -2.84 -9.63
N SER A 3 -14.77 -3.98 -10.07
CA SER A 3 -14.93 -5.24 -9.37
C SER A 3 -14.21 -5.18 -8.01
N PRO A 4 -14.73 -5.85 -6.97
CA PRO A 4 -14.04 -5.97 -5.68
C PRO A 4 -12.60 -6.49 -5.81
N LEU A 5 -12.33 -7.29 -6.85
CA LEU A 5 -10.99 -7.84 -7.15
C LEU A 5 -9.98 -6.75 -7.49
N ILE A 6 -10.38 -5.67 -8.17
CA ILE A 6 -9.51 -4.53 -8.48
C ILE A 6 -9.09 -3.81 -7.20
N VAL A 7 -10.04 -3.59 -6.28
CA VAL A 7 -9.76 -2.93 -4.99
C VAL A 7 -8.77 -3.76 -4.18
N ILE A 8 -8.99 -5.08 -4.12
CA ILE A 8 -8.10 -6.03 -3.44
C ILE A 8 -6.72 -6.05 -4.10
N TYR A 9 -6.64 -6.06 -5.43
CA TYR A 9 -5.38 -5.98 -6.17
C TYR A 9 -4.61 -4.70 -5.83
N LEU A 10 -5.24 -3.53 -5.96
CA LEU A 10 -4.62 -2.23 -5.71
C LEU A 10 -4.15 -2.10 -4.25
N PHE A 11 -4.89 -2.70 -3.33
CA PHE A 11 -4.53 -2.77 -1.91
C PHE A 11 -3.32 -3.67 -1.68
N LEU A 12 -3.39 -4.92 -2.10
CA LEU A 12 -2.35 -5.91 -1.84
C LEU A 12 -1.04 -5.60 -2.59
N ALA A 13 -1.13 -5.10 -3.83
CA ALA A 13 0.04 -4.64 -4.58
C ALA A 13 0.73 -3.47 -3.86
N GLY A 14 -0.05 -2.47 -3.43
CA GLY A 14 0.46 -1.31 -2.69
C GLY A 14 1.06 -1.68 -1.34
N ALA A 15 0.34 -2.45 -0.52
CA ALA A 15 0.80 -2.89 0.80
C ALA A 15 2.05 -3.78 0.72
N GLY A 16 2.11 -4.69 -0.26
CA GLY A 16 3.28 -5.51 -0.52
C GLY A 16 4.51 -4.68 -0.90
N CYS A 17 4.37 -3.81 -1.90
CA CYS A 17 5.44 -2.87 -2.30
C CYS A 17 5.87 -1.95 -1.15
N GLY A 18 4.93 -1.43 -0.37
CA GLY A 18 5.21 -0.63 0.82
C GLY A 18 5.98 -1.39 1.89
N THR A 19 5.61 -2.66 2.13
CA THR A 19 6.30 -3.53 3.10
C THR A 19 7.76 -3.74 2.70
N PHE A 20 8.02 -3.97 1.40
CA PHE A 20 9.38 -4.09 0.87
C PHE A 20 10.19 -2.82 1.09
N VAL A 21 9.64 -1.66 0.71
CA VAL A 21 10.32 -0.36 0.84
C VAL A 21 10.60 -0.04 2.31
N ALA A 22 9.63 -0.26 3.20
CA ALA A 22 9.79 -0.06 4.63
C ALA A 22 10.84 -1.01 5.23
N ALA A 23 10.88 -2.28 4.81
CA ALA A 23 11.90 -3.24 5.25
C ALA A 23 13.31 -2.82 4.79
N VAL A 24 13.46 -2.33 3.57
CA VAL A 24 14.73 -1.81 3.06
C VAL A 24 15.16 -0.56 3.84
N PHE A 25 14.24 0.38 4.08
CA PHE A 25 14.49 1.57 4.89
C PHE A 25 14.97 1.22 6.31
N LEU A 26 14.26 0.31 7.00
CA LEU A 26 14.66 -0.15 8.33
C LEU A 26 16.01 -0.89 8.29
N SER A 27 16.33 -1.61 7.21
CA SER A 27 17.64 -2.26 7.06
C SER A 27 18.80 -1.26 6.95
N TRP A 28 18.53 -0.07 6.42
CA TRP A 28 19.51 1.01 6.40
C TRP A 28 19.65 1.65 7.78
N ARG A 29 18.54 1.94 8.46
CA ARG A 29 18.53 2.45 9.86
C ARG A 29 19.17 1.48 10.85
N ALA A 30 18.99 0.17 10.65
CA ALA A 30 19.56 -0.89 11.47
C ALA A 30 21.11 -0.93 11.45
N ARG A 31 21.76 -0.26 10.50
CA ARG A 31 23.23 -0.12 10.49
C ARG A 31 23.73 0.71 11.68
N SER A 32 22.89 1.60 12.21
CA SER A 32 23.24 2.51 13.31
C SER A 32 22.72 2.03 14.68
N SER A 33 21.87 1.00 14.74
CA SER A 33 21.26 0.51 15.98
C SER A 33 21.28 -1.02 16.08
N ALA A 34 21.98 -1.53 17.08
CA ALA A 34 22.09 -2.97 17.34
C ALA A 34 20.74 -3.60 17.75
N ALA A 35 19.92 -2.86 18.50
CA ALA A 35 18.59 -3.31 18.91
C ALA A 35 17.66 -3.48 17.69
N LEU A 36 17.65 -2.48 16.79
CA LEU A 36 16.89 -2.54 15.54
C LEU A 36 17.39 -3.66 14.63
N LYS A 37 18.71 -3.85 14.52
CA LYS A 37 19.30 -4.96 13.75
C LYS A 37 18.87 -6.33 14.26
N ARG A 38 18.80 -6.53 15.59
CA ARG A 38 18.37 -7.80 16.18
C ARG A 38 16.89 -8.08 15.90
N SER A 39 16.02 -7.08 16.10
CA SER A 39 14.59 -7.23 15.85
C SER A 39 14.30 -7.45 14.36
N LEU A 40 14.90 -6.61 13.49
CA LEU A 40 14.78 -6.75 12.04
C LEU A 40 15.33 -8.08 11.53
N GLY A 41 16.36 -8.65 12.16
CA GLY A 41 16.90 -9.96 11.79
C GLY A 41 15.88 -11.09 11.90
N ARG A 42 14.95 -11.02 12.86
CA ARG A 42 13.84 -11.99 13.00
C ARG A 42 12.70 -11.73 12.04
N VAL A 43 12.49 -10.46 11.68
CA VAL A 43 11.32 -10.00 10.92
C VAL A 43 11.59 -9.86 9.41
N ALA A 44 12.85 -9.74 8.98
CA ALA A 44 13.21 -9.41 7.60
C ALA A 44 12.78 -10.48 6.57
N LEU A 45 13.00 -11.76 6.85
CA LEU A 45 12.56 -12.83 5.96
C LEU A 45 11.02 -12.94 5.93
N PRO A 46 10.31 -12.99 7.08
CA PRO A 46 8.85 -12.92 7.11
C PRO A 46 8.29 -11.71 6.37
N ALA A 47 8.91 -10.54 6.49
CA ALA A 47 8.49 -9.32 5.79
C ALA A 47 8.64 -9.43 4.27
N LEU A 48 9.74 -10.00 3.79
CA LEU A 48 9.95 -10.25 2.36
C LEU A 48 8.94 -11.27 1.82
N VAL A 49 8.69 -12.35 2.57
CA VAL A 49 7.70 -13.37 2.21
C VAL A 49 6.29 -12.78 2.20
N ALA A 50 5.92 -11.99 3.22
CA ALA A 50 4.63 -11.31 3.28
C ALA A 50 4.47 -10.31 2.13
N SER A 51 5.50 -9.53 1.83
CA SER A 51 5.55 -8.63 0.66
C SER A 51 5.29 -9.39 -0.65
N CYS A 52 6.06 -10.45 -0.92
CA CYS A 52 5.87 -11.27 -2.12
C CYS A 52 4.48 -11.91 -2.16
N GLY A 53 4.00 -12.43 -1.03
CA GLY A 53 2.70 -13.07 -0.90
C GLY A 53 1.56 -12.12 -1.19
N MET A 54 1.58 -10.91 -0.61
CA MET A 54 0.58 -9.88 -0.88
C MET A 54 0.56 -9.53 -2.37
N VAL A 55 1.72 -9.25 -2.98
CA VAL A 55 1.77 -8.92 -4.42
C VAL A 55 1.31 -10.08 -5.29
N ALA A 56 1.68 -11.33 -4.98
CA ALA A 56 1.25 -12.51 -5.72
C ALA A 56 -0.27 -12.71 -5.66
N VAL A 57 -0.86 -12.58 -4.46
CA VAL A 57 -2.33 -12.65 -4.29
C VAL A 57 -3.02 -11.51 -5.03
N GLY A 58 -2.49 -10.28 -4.94
CA GLY A 58 -2.99 -9.14 -5.71
C GLY A 58 -2.95 -9.39 -7.22
N ALA A 59 -1.84 -9.90 -7.73
CA ALA A 59 -1.70 -10.23 -9.16
C ALA A 59 -2.67 -11.34 -9.59
N ALA A 60 -2.91 -12.34 -8.73
CA ALA A 60 -3.93 -13.36 -8.98
C ALA A 60 -5.34 -12.76 -9.03
N CYS A 61 -5.69 -11.84 -8.11
CA CYS A 61 -6.96 -11.12 -8.16
C CYS A 61 -7.12 -10.33 -9.47
N LEU A 62 -6.05 -9.67 -9.93
CA LEU A 62 -6.06 -8.95 -11.20
C LEU A 62 -6.29 -9.90 -12.39
N MET A 63 -5.62 -11.06 -12.42
CA MET A 63 -5.82 -12.07 -13.47
C MET A 63 -7.24 -12.63 -13.49
N LEU A 64 -7.82 -12.90 -12.32
CA LEU A 64 -9.20 -13.35 -12.19
C LEU A 64 -10.19 -12.28 -12.68
N ASP A 65 -9.89 -11.01 -12.42
CA ASP A 65 -10.72 -9.89 -12.86
C ASP A 65 -10.67 -9.68 -14.38
N LEU A 66 -9.50 -9.83 -14.98
CA LEU A 66 -9.30 -9.76 -16.43
C LEU A 66 -10.01 -10.90 -17.16
N GLY A 67 -10.22 -12.05 -16.51
CA GLY A 67 -10.92 -13.23 -17.07
C GLY A 67 -10.24 -13.89 -18.28
N ARG A 68 -9.17 -13.29 -18.82
CA ARG A 68 -8.44 -13.72 -20.03
C ARG A 68 -6.94 -13.52 -19.84
N PRO A 69 -6.18 -14.58 -19.49
CA PRO A 69 -4.75 -14.48 -19.22
C PRO A 69 -3.95 -14.09 -20.48
N GLU A 70 -4.48 -14.34 -21.69
CA GLU A 70 -3.86 -13.86 -22.93
C GLU A 70 -3.70 -12.33 -22.97
N LEU A 71 -4.64 -11.56 -22.40
CA LEU A 71 -4.55 -10.10 -22.36
C LEU A 71 -3.40 -9.61 -21.47
N ALA A 72 -3.12 -10.32 -20.37
CA ALA A 72 -1.98 -10.00 -19.52
C ALA A 72 -0.65 -10.25 -20.25
N LEU A 73 -0.58 -11.31 -21.07
CA LEU A 73 0.58 -11.61 -21.90
C LEU A 73 0.72 -10.61 -23.06
N ASP A 74 -0.39 -10.18 -23.67
CA ASP A 74 -0.39 -9.17 -24.73
C ASP A 74 0.06 -7.79 -24.23
N VAL A 75 -0.32 -7.42 -23.00
CA VAL A 75 0.14 -6.18 -22.34
C VAL A 75 1.64 -6.21 -22.06
N LEU A 76 2.19 -7.39 -21.71
CA LEU A 76 3.63 -7.58 -21.55
C LEU A 76 4.36 -7.59 -22.90
N ALA A 77 3.75 -8.17 -23.94
CA ALA A 77 4.30 -8.27 -25.29
C ALA A 77 4.33 -6.92 -26.05
N ASN A 78 3.53 -5.93 -25.63
CA ASN A 78 3.46 -4.60 -26.25
C ASN A 78 3.89 -3.47 -25.29
N PRO A 79 5.22 -3.32 -25.01
CA PRO A 79 5.74 -2.36 -24.04
C PRO A 79 5.55 -0.87 -24.41
N LEU A 80 5.25 -0.56 -25.67
CA LEU A 80 5.22 0.82 -26.20
C LEU A 80 3.82 1.48 -26.20
N GLY A 81 2.76 0.80 -25.73
CA GLY A 81 1.38 1.22 -26.02
C GLY A 81 0.59 1.94 -24.92
N SER A 82 0.89 1.77 -23.62
CA SER A 82 0.03 2.35 -22.57
C SER A 82 0.66 2.41 -21.18
N VAL A 83 0.12 3.30 -20.33
CA VAL A 83 0.43 3.43 -18.89
C VAL A 83 0.29 2.08 -18.17
N LEU A 84 -0.64 1.22 -18.62
CA LEU A 84 -0.90 -0.11 -18.08
C LEU A 84 0.29 -1.09 -18.28
N SER A 85 0.96 -1.04 -19.43
CA SER A 85 2.13 -1.90 -19.69
C SER A 85 3.33 -1.53 -18.80
N ALA A 86 3.55 -0.23 -18.57
CA ALA A 86 4.60 0.24 -17.67
C ALA A 86 4.39 -0.28 -16.23
N GLY A 87 3.15 -0.24 -15.74
CA GLY A 87 2.79 -0.81 -14.43
C GLY A 87 3.01 -2.32 -14.34
N ALA A 88 2.63 -3.07 -15.38
CA ALA A 88 2.84 -4.52 -15.44
C ALA A 88 4.34 -4.90 -15.40
N TRP A 89 5.17 -4.24 -16.20
CA TRP A 89 6.62 -4.47 -16.20
C TRP A 89 7.28 -4.06 -14.88
N ALA A 90 6.84 -2.97 -14.25
CA ALA A 90 7.30 -2.58 -12.93
C ALA A 90 6.93 -3.63 -11.87
N LEU A 91 5.73 -4.21 -11.95
CA LEU A 91 5.31 -5.28 -11.06
C LEU A 91 6.17 -6.54 -11.23
N VAL A 92 6.43 -6.96 -12.47
CA VAL A 92 7.31 -8.10 -12.77
C VAL A 92 8.73 -7.85 -12.25
N ALA A 93 9.28 -6.65 -12.50
CA ALA A 93 10.59 -6.25 -12.01
C ALA A 93 10.67 -6.28 -10.47
N PHE A 94 9.64 -5.80 -9.80
CA PHE A 94 9.53 -5.85 -8.34
C PHE A 94 9.49 -7.29 -7.82
N VAL A 95 8.62 -8.14 -8.38
CA VAL A 95 8.48 -9.55 -7.98
C VAL A 95 9.80 -10.30 -8.19
N ALA A 96 10.49 -10.08 -9.31
CA ALA A 96 11.79 -10.68 -9.59
C ALA A 96 12.85 -10.24 -8.56
N ALA A 97 12.91 -8.96 -8.21
CA ALA A 97 13.84 -8.44 -7.21
C ALA A 97 13.54 -9.01 -5.80
N ALA A 98 12.28 -9.07 -5.42
CA ALA A 98 11.85 -9.61 -4.14
C ALA A 98 12.11 -11.13 -4.04
N ALA A 99 11.82 -11.88 -5.11
CA ALA A 99 12.10 -13.31 -5.21
C ALA A 99 13.61 -13.60 -5.14
N ALA A 100 14.45 -12.81 -5.82
CA ALA A 100 15.91 -12.94 -5.73
C ALA A 100 16.42 -12.74 -4.30
N LEU A 101 15.86 -11.76 -3.56
CA LEU A 101 16.21 -11.51 -2.16
C LEU A 101 15.71 -12.62 -1.22
N VAL A 102 14.54 -13.20 -1.48
CA VAL A 102 14.06 -14.38 -0.74
C VAL A 102 14.99 -15.56 -0.99
N ALA A 103 15.34 -15.85 -2.25
CA ALA A 103 16.28 -16.91 -2.61
C ALA A 103 17.67 -16.73 -1.97
N CYS A 104 18.13 -15.47 -1.83
CA CYS A 104 19.36 -15.15 -1.12
C CYS A 104 19.28 -15.48 0.38
N ASN A 105 18.16 -15.13 1.03
CA ASN A 105 17.97 -15.41 2.46
C ASN A 105 17.79 -16.92 2.74
N LEU A 106 17.23 -17.68 1.79
CA LEU A 106 17.10 -19.13 1.87
C LEU A 106 18.40 -19.88 1.50
N GLY A 107 19.46 -19.17 1.08
CA GLY A 107 20.74 -19.77 0.70
C GLY A 107 20.76 -20.43 -0.69
N ALA A 108 19.66 -20.35 -1.45
CA ALA A 108 19.57 -20.86 -2.83
C ALA A 108 20.37 -20.01 -3.83
N LEU A 109 20.56 -18.71 -3.53
CA LEU A 109 21.34 -17.79 -4.34
C LEU A 109 22.37 -17.07 -3.46
N ARG A 110 23.59 -16.84 -3.97
CA ARG A 110 24.64 -16.12 -3.24
C ARG A 110 24.96 -14.80 -3.93
N LEU A 111 24.35 -13.71 -3.46
CA LEU A 111 24.71 -12.37 -3.90
C LEU A 111 25.78 -11.75 -2.99
N GLY A 112 26.77 -11.11 -3.61
CA GLY A 112 27.69 -10.23 -2.90
C GLY A 112 26.94 -9.04 -2.27
N ARG A 113 27.55 -8.39 -1.26
CA ARG A 113 26.92 -7.25 -0.56
C ARG A 113 26.52 -6.10 -1.50
N GLY A 114 27.33 -5.82 -2.51
CA GLY A 114 27.05 -4.81 -3.54
C GLY A 114 25.83 -5.20 -4.39
N ALA A 115 25.81 -6.42 -4.91
CA ALA A 115 24.69 -6.94 -5.70
C ALA A 115 23.38 -6.96 -4.89
N ALA A 116 23.40 -7.41 -3.63
CA ALA A 116 22.22 -7.39 -2.77
C ALA A 116 21.70 -5.97 -2.52
N THR A 117 22.59 -4.97 -2.42
CA THR A 117 22.21 -3.57 -2.29
C THR A 117 21.61 -3.03 -3.59
N ALA A 118 22.18 -3.39 -4.75
CA ALA A 118 21.65 -3.03 -6.05
C ALA A 118 20.25 -3.62 -6.27
N VAL A 119 20.03 -4.90 -5.94
CA VAL A 119 18.70 -5.54 -6.04
C VAL A 119 17.68 -4.88 -5.11
N LYS A 120 18.08 -4.49 -3.88
CA LYS A 120 17.20 -3.72 -2.99
C LYS A 120 16.84 -2.36 -3.59
N ALA A 121 17.81 -1.62 -4.11
CA ALA A 121 17.59 -0.31 -4.71
C ALA A 121 16.68 -0.40 -5.94
N PHE A 122 16.95 -1.37 -6.83
CA PHE A 122 16.12 -1.66 -7.99
C PHE A 122 14.70 -2.08 -7.61
N GLY A 123 14.56 -2.98 -6.63
CA GLY A 123 13.26 -3.40 -6.08
C GLY A 123 12.48 -2.22 -5.49
N CYS A 124 13.15 -1.31 -4.75
CA CYS A 124 12.50 -0.11 -4.23
C CYS A 124 12.05 0.83 -5.35
N ALA A 125 12.86 1.03 -6.38
CA ALA A 125 12.47 1.84 -7.53
C ALA A 125 11.25 1.24 -8.24
N ALA A 126 11.26 -0.07 -8.51
CA ALA A 126 10.12 -0.78 -9.09
C ALA A 126 8.86 -0.70 -8.21
N ALA A 127 9.01 -0.87 -6.89
CA ALA A 127 7.93 -0.74 -5.91
C ALA A 127 7.30 0.65 -5.93
N VAL A 128 8.12 1.71 -5.96
CA VAL A 128 7.64 3.10 -6.05
C VAL A 128 6.89 3.33 -7.36
N VAL A 129 7.40 2.82 -8.48
CA VAL A 129 6.69 2.89 -9.76
C VAL A 129 5.33 2.21 -9.66
N VAL A 130 5.24 1.00 -9.09
CA VAL A 130 3.96 0.28 -8.90
C VAL A 130 2.99 1.09 -8.03
N MET A 131 3.45 1.66 -6.91
CA MET A 131 2.62 2.47 -6.01
C MET A 131 2.09 3.74 -6.70
N VAL A 132 2.95 4.47 -7.41
CA VAL A 132 2.58 5.69 -8.15
C VAL A 132 1.64 5.35 -9.31
N TYR A 133 2.00 4.33 -10.09
CA TYR A 133 1.24 3.86 -11.24
C TYR A 133 -0.19 3.47 -10.85
N SER A 134 -0.37 2.82 -9.70
CA SER A 134 -1.69 2.38 -9.21
C SER A 134 -2.67 3.55 -9.08
N GLY A 135 -2.22 4.66 -8.51
CA GLY A 135 -3.05 5.88 -8.41
C GLY A 135 -3.11 6.66 -9.74
N LEU A 136 -2.03 6.66 -10.52
CA LEU A 136 -1.99 7.33 -11.82
C LEU A 136 -2.98 6.69 -12.79
N PHE A 137 -3.03 5.35 -12.83
CA PHE A 137 -3.98 4.58 -13.61
C PHE A 137 -5.40 5.05 -13.36
N LEU A 138 -5.81 5.16 -12.09
CA LEU A 138 -7.13 5.68 -11.72
C LEU A 138 -7.34 7.13 -12.17
N SER A 139 -6.33 7.99 -12.04
CA SER A 139 -6.43 9.40 -12.44
C SER A 139 -6.50 9.62 -13.96
N THR A 140 -6.02 8.67 -14.75
CA THR A 140 -6.06 8.74 -16.22
C THR A 140 -7.39 8.27 -16.82
N ILE A 141 -8.32 7.79 -15.99
CA ILE A 141 -9.65 7.38 -16.45
C ILE A 141 -10.51 8.63 -16.65
N TRP A 142 -10.55 9.11 -17.90
CA TRP A 142 -11.28 10.32 -18.31
C TRP A 142 -12.77 10.33 -17.94
N THR A 143 -13.39 9.16 -17.77
CA THR A 143 -14.81 9.04 -17.41
C THR A 143 -15.09 9.25 -15.93
N LEU A 144 -14.07 9.40 -15.08
CA LEU A 144 -14.22 9.54 -13.62
C LEU A 144 -13.56 10.84 -13.12
N PRO A 145 -14.22 12.01 -13.26
CA PRO A 145 -13.67 13.32 -12.90
C PRO A 145 -13.16 13.42 -11.47
N PHE A 146 -13.84 12.75 -10.53
CA PHE A 146 -13.42 12.67 -9.12
C PHE A 146 -11.99 12.14 -8.93
N LEU A 147 -11.56 11.22 -9.79
CA LEU A 147 -10.23 10.60 -9.71
C LEU A 147 -9.17 11.38 -10.49
N ALA A 148 -9.56 12.32 -11.35
CA ALA A 148 -8.67 13.10 -12.22
C ALA A 148 -7.92 14.21 -11.45
N SER A 149 -7.22 13.83 -10.38
CA SER A 149 -6.46 14.73 -9.51
C SER A 149 -5.09 14.13 -9.18
N PRO A 150 -4.00 14.93 -9.15
CA PRO A 150 -2.68 14.47 -8.73
C PRO A 150 -2.65 14.05 -7.25
N LEU A 151 -3.67 14.40 -6.46
CA LEU A 151 -3.81 13.94 -5.08
C LEU A 151 -4.06 12.43 -5.00
N VAL A 152 -4.68 11.81 -6.02
CA VAL A 152 -4.96 10.37 -6.02
C VAL A 152 -3.66 9.55 -6.05
N PRO A 153 -2.71 9.75 -6.99
CA PRO A 153 -1.38 9.13 -6.90
C PRO A 153 -0.67 9.37 -5.58
N ALA A 154 -0.74 10.60 -5.03
CA ALA A 154 -0.10 10.94 -3.76
C ALA A 154 -0.69 10.14 -2.58
N LEU A 155 -2.02 10.05 -2.50
CA LEU A 155 -2.74 9.23 -1.52
C LEU A 155 -2.37 7.76 -1.63
N PHE A 156 -2.29 7.23 -2.85
CA PHE A 156 -1.91 5.84 -3.09
C PHE A 156 -0.49 5.54 -2.59
N VAL A 157 0.47 6.43 -2.82
CA VAL A 157 1.85 6.26 -2.34
C VAL A 157 1.91 6.35 -0.82
N CYS A 158 1.32 7.40 -0.21
CA CYS A 158 1.35 7.58 1.24
C CYS A 158 0.69 6.40 1.96
N SER A 159 -0.50 6.01 1.50
CA SER A 159 -1.27 4.89 2.06
C SER A 159 -0.56 3.55 1.87
N SER A 160 0.09 3.32 0.70
CA SER A 160 0.87 2.09 0.48
C SER A 160 2.06 1.97 1.42
N LEU A 161 2.79 3.07 1.64
CA LEU A 161 3.92 3.11 2.57
C LEU A 161 3.46 2.90 4.01
N SER A 162 2.34 3.51 4.41
CA SER A 162 1.73 3.34 5.73
C SER A 162 1.26 1.90 5.98
N CYS A 163 0.57 1.30 5.02
CA CYS A 163 0.22 -0.13 5.04
C CYS A 163 1.45 -1.03 5.16
N GLY A 164 2.55 -0.66 4.50
CA GLY A 164 3.83 -1.36 4.61
C GLY A 164 4.43 -1.32 6.02
N GLY A 165 4.36 -0.16 6.67
CA GLY A 165 4.67 -0.02 8.09
C GLY A 165 3.77 -0.90 8.96
N GLY A 166 2.46 -0.87 8.71
CA GLY A 166 1.49 -1.70 9.41
C GLY A 166 1.76 -3.20 9.29
N ALA A 167 2.06 -3.69 8.09
CA ALA A 167 2.45 -5.08 7.87
C ALA A 167 3.70 -5.47 8.69
N LEU A 168 4.70 -4.57 8.78
CA LEU A 168 5.89 -4.79 9.61
C LEU A 168 5.59 -4.78 11.11
N LEU A 169 4.60 -4.01 11.57
CA LEU A 169 4.19 -3.96 12.99
C LEU A 169 3.43 -5.20 13.44
N VAL A 170 2.86 -5.98 12.51
CA VAL A 170 2.21 -7.27 12.80
C VAL A 170 3.23 -8.41 13.00
N LEU A 171 4.39 -8.34 12.35
CA LEU A 171 5.36 -9.44 12.38
C LEU A 171 6.00 -9.72 13.76
N PRO A 172 6.26 -8.74 14.65
CA PRO A 172 6.79 -9.00 15.98
C PRO A 172 5.99 -10.00 16.82
N VAL A 173 4.65 -10.01 16.72
CA VAL A 173 3.82 -10.99 17.45
C VAL A 173 3.92 -12.40 16.86
N LEU A 174 4.19 -12.52 15.56
CA LEU A 174 4.33 -13.81 14.87
C LEU A 174 5.73 -14.41 15.00
N CYS A 175 6.75 -13.55 15.10
CA CYS A 175 8.15 -13.95 15.08
C CYS A 175 8.85 -13.82 16.45
N ASP A 176 8.08 -13.54 17.50
CA ASP A 176 8.57 -13.30 18.87
C ASP A 176 9.76 -12.31 18.89
N ALA A 177 9.60 -11.18 18.21
CA ALA A 177 10.61 -10.14 18.10
C ALA A 177 10.27 -8.95 19.00
N ASP A 178 11.28 -8.23 19.50
CA ASP A 178 11.06 -7.00 20.26
C ASP A 178 10.48 -5.92 19.32
N PRO A 179 9.22 -5.48 19.51
CA PRO A 179 8.56 -4.55 18.59
C PRO A 179 9.06 -3.12 18.74
N ARG A 180 9.62 -2.76 19.90
CA ARG A 180 9.93 -1.37 20.27
C ARG A 180 10.86 -0.64 19.29
N PRO A 181 12.01 -1.21 18.87
CA PRO A 181 12.89 -0.50 17.93
C PRO A 181 12.28 -0.37 16.54
N LEU A 182 11.46 -1.33 16.10
CA LEU A 182 10.74 -1.24 14.81
C LEU A 182 9.67 -0.16 14.88
N PHE A 183 8.85 -0.20 15.94
CA PHE A 183 7.78 0.75 16.17
C PHE A 183 8.27 2.19 16.23
N ALA A 184 9.38 2.46 16.94
CA ALA A 184 9.89 3.83 17.07
C ALA A 184 10.32 4.45 15.72
N GLU A 185 10.82 3.66 14.77
CA GLU A 185 11.18 4.17 13.44
C GLU A 185 9.96 4.22 12.51
N ILE A 186 9.04 3.24 12.59
CA ILE A 186 7.82 3.21 11.79
C ILE A 186 6.90 4.37 12.18
N ALA A 187 6.56 4.52 13.46
CA ALA A 187 5.63 5.54 13.94
C ALA A 187 6.07 6.98 13.61
N ARG A 188 7.38 7.26 13.57
CA ARG A 188 7.88 8.59 13.18
C ARG A 188 7.61 8.91 11.72
N VAL A 189 7.78 7.91 10.84
CA VAL A 189 7.54 8.08 9.41
C VAL A 189 6.04 8.06 9.14
N ASP A 190 5.32 7.14 9.79
CA ASP A 190 3.91 6.92 9.58
C ASP A 190 3.06 8.10 10.04
N ALA A 191 3.40 8.73 11.18
CA ALA A 191 2.75 9.99 11.59
C ALA A 191 2.79 11.08 10.49
N VAL A 192 3.90 11.19 9.75
CA VAL A 192 4.00 12.13 8.62
C VAL A 192 3.16 11.66 7.44
N LEU A 193 3.18 10.36 7.12
CA LEU A 193 2.37 9.78 6.04
C LEU A 193 0.88 9.94 6.29
N LEU A 194 0.40 9.66 7.52
CA LEU A 194 -0.99 9.82 7.92
C LEU A 194 -1.42 11.30 7.90
N ALA A 195 -0.56 12.22 8.30
CA ALA A 195 -0.85 13.66 8.20
C ALA A 195 -0.97 14.12 6.74
N LEU A 196 -0.07 13.65 5.87
CA LEU A 196 -0.13 13.92 4.43
C LEU A 196 -1.36 13.28 3.78
N GLU A 197 -1.70 12.06 4.19
CA GLU A 197 -2.89 11.34 3.72
C GLU A 197 -4.17 12.08 4.11
N ALA A 198 -4.30 12.50 5.37
CA ALA A 198 -5.43 13.28 5.86
C ALA A 198 -5.56 14.61 5.09
N LEU A 199 -4.45 15.32 4.89
CA LEU A 199 -4.44 16.60 4.17
C LEU A 199 -4.82 16.42 2.69
N ALA A 200 -4.24 15.44 2.01
CA ALA A 200 -4.52 15.15 0.61
C ALA A 200 -5.96 14.65 0.42
N LEU A 201 -6.49 13.86 1.36
CA LEU A 201 -7.86 13.35 1.32
C LEU A 201 -8.86 14.50 1.55
N ALA A 202 -8.63 15.36 2.54
CA ALA A 202 -9.44 16.54 2.78
C ALA A 202 -9.41 17.50 1.58
N ALA A 203 -8.23 17.72 0.99
CA ALA A 203 -8.11 18.53 -0.21
C ALA A 203 -8.85 17.91 -1.40
N LEU A 204 -8.74 16.59 -1.61
CA LEU A 204 -9.45 15.90 -2.69
C LEU A 204 -10.96 16.02 -2.54
N VAL A 205 -11.49 15.76 -1.34
CA VAL A 205 -12.93 15.80 -1.08
C VAL A 205 -13.47 17.22 -1.16
N THR A 206 -12.74 18.23 -0.67
CA THR A 206 -13.17 19.63 -0.77
C THR A 206 -13.14 20.13 -2.21
N LEU A 207 -12.11 19.82 -2.98
CA LEU A 207 -12.07 20.15 -4.41
C LEU A 207 -13.21 19.45 -5.16
N ALA A 208 -13.45 18.16 -4.90
CA ALA A 208 -14.53 17.42 -5.52
C ALA A 208 -15.91 17.97 -5.16
N ALA A 209 -16.12 18.41 -3.91
CA ALA A 209 -17.39 19.00 -3.48
C ALA A 209 -17.72 20.32 -4.19
N ASN A 210 -16.70 21.10 -4.59
CA ASN A 210 -16.85 22.37 -5.30
C ASN A 210 -16.85 22.22 -6.83
N ASP A 211 -16.64 21.01 -7.34
CA ASP A 211 -16.67 20.71 -8.77
C ASP A 211 -18.03 20.09 -9.16
N PRO A 212 -18.79 20.66 -10.11
CA PRO A 212 -20.09 20.13 -10.52
C PRO A 212 -20.04 18.66 -10.97
N LEU A 213 -18.95 18.23 -11.60
CA LEU A 213 -18.79 16.87 -12.12
C LEU A 213 -18.45 15.83 -11.05
N SER A 214 -17.87 16.27 -9.93
CA SER A 214 -17.37 15.40 -8.85
C SER A 214 -18.16 15.52 -7.54
N SER A 215 -19.02 16.54 -7.43
CA SER A 215 -19.77 16.87 -6.21
C SER A 215 -20.65 15.72 -5.70
N ALA A 216 -21.24 14.93 -6.61
CA ALA A 216 -22.03 13.76 -6.25
C ALA A 216 -21.19 12.65 -5.58
N ALA A 217 -19.96 12.43 -6.05
CA ALA A 217 -19.05 11.45 -5.44
C ALA A 217 -18.59 11.91 -4.04
N ALA A 218 -18.29 13.21 -3.88
CA ALA A 218 -17.96 13.80 -2.58
C ALA A 218 -19.15 13.71 -1.60
N ALA A 219 -20.36 14.02 -2.05
CA ALA A 219 -21.57 13.91 -1.23
C ALA A 219 -21.81 12.47 -0.76
N ARG A 220 -21.56 11.47 -1.59
CA ARG A 220 -21.68 10.05 -1.20
C ARG A 220 -20.68 9.63 -0.13
N LEU A 221 -19.45 10.13 -0.19
CA LEU A 221 -18.43 9.90 0.84
C LEU A 221 -18.76 10.60 2.15
N LEU A 222 -19.27 11.83 2.09
CA LEU A 222 -19.51 12.64 3.28
C LEU A 222 -20.80 12.29 4.01
N ALA A 223 -21.89 12.06 3.27
CA ALA A 223 -23.24 11.91 3.82
C ALA A 223 -24.07 10.79 3.15
N GLY A 224 -23.54 10.09 2.15
CA GLY A 224 -24.25 9.01 1.48
C GLY A 224 -23.98 7.63 2.07
N ASP A 225 -24.18 6.61 1.25
CA ASP A 225 -24.02 5.19 1.60
C ASP A 225 -22.56 4.78 1.88
N LEU A 226 -21.59 5.54 1.37
CA LEU A 226 -20.17 5.32 1.67
C LEU A 226 -19.67 6.07 2.91
N ALA A 227 -20.50 6.92 3.53
CA ALA A 227 -20.16 7.64 4.76
C ALA A 227 -19.67 6.76 5.91
N PRO A 228 -20.25 5.58 6.22
CA PRO A 228 -19.73 4.73 7.28
C PRO A 228 -18.33 4.17 6.96
N ALA A 229 -18.06 3.84 5.69
CA ALA A 229 -16.75 3.40 5.25
C ALA A 229 -15.72 4.54 5.29
N PHE A 230 -16.13 5.75 4.87
CA PHE A 230 -15.28 6.94 4.85
C PHE A 230 -14.95 7.45 6.27
N TRP A 231 -15.95 7.68 7.10
CA TRP A 231 -15.73 8.23 8.45
C TRP A 231 -15.26 7.16 9.44
N GLY A 232 -15.91 6.00 9.46
CA GLY A 232 -15.60 4.93 10.40
C GLY A 232 -14.33 4.18 10.00
N GLY A 233 -14.31 3.66 8.78
CA GLY A 233 -13.21 2.81 8.28
C GLY A 233 -11.94 3.60 7.96
N LEU A 234 -12.04 4.67 7.19
CA LEU A 234 -10.89 5.44 6.73
C LEU A 234 -10.46 6.52 7.73
N ALA A 235 -11.33 7.50 8.03
CA ALA A 235 -10.94 8.65 8.83
C ALA A 235 -10.66 8.29 10.30
N LEU A 236 -11.55 7.54 10.94
CA LEU A 236 -11.40 7.16 12.34
C LEU A 236 -10.43 5.99 12.52
N ALA A 237 -10.74 4.83 11.94
CA ALA A 237 -9.94 3.62 12.15
C ALA A 237 -8.62 3.63 11.37
N GLY A 238 -8.59 4.17 10.16
CA GLY A 238 -7.41 4.17 9.29
C GLY A 238 -6.41 5.30 9.51
N ILE A 239 -6.86 6.46 10.01
CA ILE A 239 -6.02 7.65 10.17
C ILE A 239 -5.96 8.09 11.63
N ALA A 240 -7.09 8.50 12.23
CA ALA A 240 -7.09 9.13 13.54
C ALA A 240 -6.64 8.20 14.67
N ALA A 241 -7.15 6.96 14.69
CA ALA A 241 -6.80 5.95 15.69
C ALA A 241 -5.30 5.57 15.65
N PRO A 242 -4.71 5.14 14.52
CA PRO A 242 -3.29 4.83 14.48
C PRO A 242 -2.43 6.06 14.78
N PHE A 243 -2.76 7.24 14.25
CA PHE A 243 -2.03 8.47 14.56
C PHE A 243 -2.00 8.78 16.07
N ALA A 244 -3.15 8.68 16.75
CA ALA A 244 -3.25 8.90 18.18
C ALA A 244 -2.52 7.82 18.99
N LEU A 245 -2.64 6.54 18.60
CA LEU A 245 -1.97 5.43 19.25
C LEU A 245 -0.45 5.51 19.10
N GLU A 246 0.04 5.88 17.93
CA GLU A 246 1.47 6.09 17.66
C GLU A 246 2.06 7.25 18.46
N ALA A 247 1.30 8.33 18.63
CA ALA A 247 1.70 9.47 19.46
C ALA A 247 1.68 9.16 20.96
N ALA A 248 0.70 8.36 21.41
CA ALA A 248 0.50 8.07 22.83
C ALA A 248 1.42 6.95 23.35
N LEU A 249 1.66 5.91 22.55
CA LEU A 249 2.40 4.73 22.97
C LEU A 249 3.90 4.92 22.73
N ARG A 250 4.70 4.91 23.80
CA ARG A 250 6.16 5.03 23.70
C ARG A 250 6.90 3.69 23.66
N ALA A 251 6.31 2.66 24.26
CA ALA A 251 6.87 1.32 24.34
C ALA A 251 5.76 0.25 24.23
N PRO A 252 5.05 0.20 23.10
CA PRO A 252 4.00 -0.80 22.89
C PRO A 252 4.54 -2.23 22.95
N ASP A 253 3.71 -3.15 23.41
CA ASP A 253 3.96 -4.58 23.30
C ASP A 253 3.60 -5.08 21.89
N ALA A 254 3.91 -6.34 21.60
CA ALA A 254 3.76 -6.88 20.24
C ALA A 254 2.29 -6.91 19.79
N ARG A 255 1.35 -7.05 20.73
CA ARG A 255 -0.09 -7.04 20.46
C ARG A 255 -0.58 -5.63 20.12
N ALA A 256 -0.18 -4.61 20.87
CA ALA A 256 -0.52 -3.23 20.55
C ALA A 256 0.04 -2.83 19.18
N CYS A 257 1.29 -3.20 18.86
CA CYS A 257 1.84 -2.98 17.52
C CYS A 257 1.03 -3.67 16.42
N ALA A 258 0.64 -4.94 16.64
CA ALA A 258 -0.17 -5.66 15.67
C ALA A 258 -1.56 -5.01 15.49
N CYS A 259 -2.19 -4.54 16.56
CA CYS A 259 -3.46 -3.80 16.48
C CYS A 259 -3.31 -2.52 15.65
N ILE A 260 -2.27 -1.72 15.88
CA ILE A 260 -1.98 -0.54 15.07
C ILE A 260 -1.75 -0.94 13.61
N GLY A 261 -0.96 -1.98 13.37
CA GLY A 261 -0.69 -2.46 12.01
C GLY A 261 -1.95 -2.92 11.27
N VAL A 262 -2.88 -3.58 11.96
CA VAL A 262 -4.18 -3.97 11.38
C VAL A 262 -5.04 -2.74 11.07
N LEU A 263 -5.04 -1.72 11.93
CA LEU A 263 -5.75 -0.46 11.68
C LEU A 263 -5.20 0.26 10.43
N LEU A 264 -3.88 0.33 10.27
CA LEU A 264 -3.24 0.91 9.07
C LEU A 264 -3.61 0.15 7.79
N LEU A 265 -3.59 -1.19 7.84
CA LEU A 265 -4.01 -2.03 6.72
C LEU A 265 -5.49 -1.86 6.39
N ALA A 266 -6.36 -1.81 7.40
CA ALA A 266 -7.78 -1.55 7.22
C ALA A 266 -8.02 -0.16 6.61
N GLY A 267 -7.31 0.87 7.10
CA GLY A 267 -7.35 2.22 6.56
C GLY A 267 -7.00 2.27 5.08
N GLY A 268 -5.88 1.67 4.68
CA GLY A 268 -5.48 1.64 3.28
C GLY A 268 -6.42 0.84 2.37
N PHE A 269 -7.07 -0.20 2.90
CA PHE A 269 -8.15 -0.89 2.17
C PHE A 269 -9.36 0.02 1.98
N PHE A 270 -9.84 0.66 3.06
CA PHE A 270 -10.99 1.57 2.99
C PHE A 270 -10.72 2.80 2.13
N LEU A 271 -9.49 3.31 2.10
CA LEU A 271 -9.09 4.38 1.18
C LEU A 271 -9.33 3.97 -0.28
N ARG A 272 -8.78 2.82 -0.69
CA ARG A 272 -8.92 2.32 -2.07
C ARG A 272 -10.36 1.96 -2.39
N TYR A 273 -11.08 1.38 -1.43
CA TYR A 273 -12.51 1.11 -1.56
C TYR A 273 -13.32 2.39 -1.79
N CYS A 274 -13.12 3.43 -0.97
CA CYS A 274 -13.81 4.70 -1.09
C CYS A 274 -13.52 5.38 -2.44
N LEU A 275 -12.24 5.42 -2.86
CA LEU A 275 -11.85 6.03 -4.13
C LEU A 275 -12.42 5.26 -5.34
N CYS A 276 -12.43 3.93 -5.30
CA CYS A 276 -12.98 3.12 -6.38
C CYS A 276 -14.52 3.15 -6.43
N MET A 277 -15.21 3.26 -5.30
CA MET A 277 -16.68 3.14 -5.26
C MET A 277 -17.40 4.48 -5.38
N ALA A 278 -16.83 5.58 -4.87
CA ALA A 278 -17.49 6.89 -4.86
C ALA A 278 -17.94 7.39 -6.24
N PRO A 279 -17.16 7.23 -7.33
CA PRO A 279 -17.55 7.71 -8.66
C PRO A 279 -18.76 7.00 -9.30
N PHE A 280 -19.09 5.78 -8.87
CA PHE A 280 -20.16 5.01 -9.48
C PHE A 280 -21.46 5.18 -8.72
N VAL A 281 -22.46 5.81 -9.33
CA VAL A 281 -23.80 6.01 -8.76
C VAL A 281 -24.36 4.70 -8.18
N GLY A 282 -24.86 4.77 -6.94
CA GLY A 282 -25.29 3.62 -6.16
C GLY A 282 -26.42 2.84 -6.83
N ILE A 283 -26.15 1.57 -7.16
CA ILE A 283 -27.16 0.57 -7.52
C ILE A 283 -27.71 -0.12 -6.25
N ALA A 284 -27.41 0.40 -5.05
CA ALA A 284 -27.98 -0.10 -3.80
C ALA A 284 -29.48 0.22 -3.66
N SER A 285 -30.10 0.90 -4.63
CA SER A 285 -31.55 1.11 -4.74
C SER A 285 -32.28 0.04 -5.58
N TYR A 286 -31.60 -1.03 -6.02
CA TYR A 286 -32.21 -2.14 -6.79
C TYR A 286 -32.00 -3.54 -6.17
N LEU A 287 -31.53 -3.61 -4.93
CA LEU A 287 -31.61 -4.79 -4.06
C LEU A 287 -32.45 -4.43 -2.84
#